data_AF-A0A0C3C237-F1
#
_entry.id   AF-A0A0C3C237-F1
#
_cell.length_a   1.000
_cell.length_b   1.000
_cell.length_c   1.000
_cell.angle_alpha   90.00
_cell.angle_beta   90.00
_cell.angle_gamma   90.00
#
_symmetry.space_group_name_H-M   'P 1'
#
loop_
_entity.id
_entity.type
_entity.pdbx_description
1 polymer ?
#
loop_
_entity_poly.entity_id
_entity_poly.type
_entity_poly.pdbx_seq_one_letter_code
_entity_poly.pdbx_strand_id
1 'polypeptide(L)'
;MTPSLRYINGDELAEIMKSGKAAKKDFLVVDVRDDDFEGGNIKGCLNSPSRQFLLEVDGLVRETKEVPLVIFHCALSQVRGPKAARIYAETRKNVLAGNDIPYEVVILRDGFSQFQVKYKDDPELVENWDKDVWASEWS
;
A
#
# COMPACT_ATOMS: atom_id res chain seq x y z
N MET A 1 -0.01 -2.81 24.35
CA MET A 1 1.18 -2.79 23.49
C MET A 1 0.68 -2.69 22.05
N THR A 2 0.98 -1.60 21.35
CA THR A 2 0.67 -1.48 19.92
C THR A 2 1.54 -2.47 19.15
N PRO A 3 1.01 -3.28 18.22
CA PRO A 3 1.84 -4.13 17.39
C PRO A 3 2.86 -3.28 16.64
N SER A 4 4.15 -3.65 16.70
CA SER A 4 5.16 -3.06 15.85
C SER A 4 4.93 -3.57 14.43
N LEU A 5 4.45 -2.71 13.54
CA LEU A 5 4.23 -3.07 12.13
C LEU A 5 5.58 -3.27 11.44
N ARG A 6 5.68 -4.33 10.63
CA ARG A 6 6.87 -4.66 9.86
C ARG A 6 6.95 -3.80 8.60
N TYR A 7 8.18 -3.50 8.18
CA TYR A 7 8.46 -2.86 6.90
C TYR A 7 9.03 -3.88 5.92
N ILE A 8 8.63 -3.80 4.66
CA ILE A 8 9.24 -4.50 3.53
C ILE A 8 9.91 -3.49 2.60
N ASN A 9 10.96 -3.88 1.90
CA ASN A 9 11.57 -3.05 0.86
C ASN A 9 10.89 -3.26 -0.50
N GLY A 10 11.28 -2.44 -1.49
CA GLY A 10 10.74 -2.53 -2.85
C GLY A 10 11.04 -3.85 -3.57
N ASP A 11 12.16 -4.50 -3.24
CA ASP A 11 12.56 -5.77 -3.86
C ASP A 11 11.70 -6.93 -3.36
N GLU A 12 11.46 -6.98 -2.05
CA GLU A 12 10.52 -7.93 -1.44
C GLU A 12 9.11 -7.78 -2.04
N LEU A 13 8.63 -6.54 -2.25
CA LEU A 13 7.34 -6.31 -2.89
C LEU A 13 7.34 -6.78 -4.35
N ALA A 14 8.38 -6.47 -5.12
CA ALA A 14 8.50 -6.89 -6.50
C ALA A 14 8.53 -8.43 -6.63
N GLU A 15 9.24 -9.12 -5.73
CA GLU A 15 9.24 -10.58 -5.65
C GLU A 15 7.85 -11.14 -5.33
N ILE A 16 7.13 -10.54 -4.37
CA ILE A 16 5.75 -10.93 -4.05
C ILE A 16 4.86 -10.82 -5.29
N MET A 17 4.92 -9.70 -6.01
CA MET A 17 4.11 -9.46 -7.21
C MET A 17 4.47 -10.42 -8.35
N LYS A 18 5.74 -10.79 -8.50
CA LYS A 18 6.22 -11.71 -9.55
C LYS A 18 6.15 -13.19 -9.18
N SER A 19 5.81 -13.52 -7.93
CA SER A 19 5.74 -14.91 -7.46
C SER A 19 4.51 -15.70 -7.96
N GLY A 20 3.66 -15.11 -8.80
CA GLY A 20 2.40 -15.71 -9.26
C GLY A 20 1.24 -15.58 -8.27
N LYS A 21 1.44 -14.83 -7.17
CA LYS A 21 0.37 -14.43 -6.26
C LYS A 21 -0.57 -13.43 -6.92
N ALA A 22 -1.86 -13.56 -6.69
CA ALA A 22 -2.88 -12.68 -7.25
C ALA A 22 -3.17 -11.49 -6.33
N ALA A 23 -3.14 -10.28 -6.90
CA ALA A 23 -3.62 -9.07 -6.23
C ALA A 23 -5.11 -9.22 -5.84
N LYS A 24 -5.50 -8.62 -4.72
CA LYS A 24 -6.85 -8.71 -4.08
C LYS A 24 -7.25 -10.11 -3.61
N LYS A 25 -6.38 -11.11 -3.73
CA LYS A 25 -6.61 -12.46 -3.19
C LYS A 25 -5.52 -12.86 -2.21
N ASP A 26 -4.27 -12.88 -2.67
CA ASP A 26 -3.11 -13.29 -1.88
C ASP A 26 -2.42 -12.10 -1.20
N PHE A 27 -2.47 -10.93 -1.83
CA PHE A 27 -2.01 -9.68 -1.26
C PHE A 27 -2.77 -8.48 -1.81
N LEU A 28 -2.73 -7.34 -1.12
CA LEU A 28 -3.20 -6.07 -1.64
C LEU A 28 -2.24 -4.95 -1.24
N VAL A 29 -1.85 -4.14 -2.21
CA VAL A 29 -1.15 -2.88 -1.99
C VAL A 29 -2.19 -1.77 -1.81
N VAL A 30 -2.12 -1.03 -0.71
CA VAL A 30 -2.95 0.13 -0.41
C VAL A 30 -2.10 1.39 -0.47
N ASP A 31 -2.40 2.23 -1.44
CA ASP A 31 -1.73 3.51 -1.64
C ASP A 31 -2.54 4.61 -0.97
N VAL A 32 -1.95 5.24 0.07
CA VAL A 32 -2.63 6.31 0.83
C VAL A 32 -2.19 7.72 0.44
N ARG A 33 -1.57 7.87 -0.73
CA ARG A 33 -1.33 9.19 -1.33
C ARG A 33 -2.66 9.89 -1.63
N ASP A 34 -2.61 11.22 -1.57
CA ASP A 34 -3.76 12.09 -1.80
C ASP A 34 -3.66 12.60 -3.25
N ASP A 35 -3.49 13.91 -3.46
CA ASP A 35 -3.30 14.51 -4.79
C ASP A 35 -1.98 14.02 -5.45
N ASP A 36 -1.00 13.61 -4.63
CA ASP A 36 0.29 13.05 -5.06
C ASP A 36 0.23 11.57 -5.50
N PHE A 37 -0.98 11.01 -5.65
CA PHE A 37 -1.18 9.71 -6.28
C PHE A 37 -0.94 9.76 -7.80
N GLU A 38 -1.23 10.90 -8.43
CA GLU A 38 -1.00 11.13 -9.86
C GLU A 38 0.49 11.02 -10.23
N GLY A 39 0.77 10.63 -11.48
CA GLY A 39 2.13 10.42 -11.98
C GLY A 39 2.64 8.97 -11.89
N GLY A 40 1.84 8.06 -11.36
CA GLY A 40 2.10 6.62 -11.41
C GLY A 40 1.79 5.92 -10.10
N ASN A 41 1.50 4.63 -10.18
CA ASN A 41 1.15 3.81 -9.03
C ASN A 41 1.64 2.37 -9.18
N ILE A 42 1.71 1.65 -8.06
CA ILE A 42 2.00 0.22 -8.06
C ILE A 42 0.83 -0.52 -8.69
N LYS A 43 1.12 -1.44 -9.61
CA LYS A 43 0.12 -2.13 -10.40
C LYS A 43 -0.91 -2.86 -9.54
N GLY A 44 -2.19 -2.58 -9.79
CA GLY A 44 -3.28 -3.25 -9.09
C GLY A 44 -3.43 -2.84 -7.62
N CYS A 45 -2.82 -1.72 -7.21
CA CYS A 45 -3.05 -1.16 -5.89
C CYS A 45 -4.48 -0.61 -5.76
N LEU A 46 -4.90 -0.44 -4.50
CA LEU A 46 -6.11 0.30 -4.16
C LEU A 46 -5.70 1.65 -3.60
N ASN A 47 -6.16 2.75 -4.21
CA ASN A 47 -5.96 4.08 -3.65
C ASN A 47 -6.99 4.35 -2.54
N SER A 48 -6.51 4.66 -1.33
CA SER A 48 -7.32 5.04 -0.17
C SER A 48 -6.70 6.28 0.49
N PRO A 49 -7.03 7.49 0.00
CA PRO A 49 -6.36 8.73 0.38
C PRO A 49 -6.34 9.00 1.89
N SER A 50 -5.18 9.46 2.39
CA SER A 50 -4.97 9.68 3.83
C SER A 50 -5.94 10.69 4.45
N ARG A 51 -6.39 11.70 3.69
CA ARG A 51 -7.35 12.72 4.14
C ARG A 51 -8.72 12.12 4.52
N GLN A 52 -9.16 11.08 3.83
CA GLN A 52 -10.48 10.44 4.03
C GLN A 52 -10.39 9.09 4.75
N PHE A 53 -9.17 8.60 4.98
CA PHE A 53 -8.90 7.25 5.48
C PHE A 53 -9.69 6.86 6.75
N LEU A 54 -9.83 7.77 7.72
CA LEU A 54 -10.57 7.49 8.96
C LEU A 54 -12.06 7.21 8.73
N LEU A 55 -12.65 7.78 7.69
CA LEU A 55 -14.06 7.60 7.35
C LEU A 55 -14.27 6.31 6.54
N GLU A 56 -13.28 5.91 5.76
CA GLU A 56 -13.39 4.81 4.78
C GLU A 56 -12.79 3.48 5.25
N VAL A 57 -11.94 3.49 6.29
CA VAL A 57 -11.20 2.31 6.76
C VAL A 57 -12.11 1.13 7.10
N ASP A 58 -13.31 1.37 7.60
CA ASP A 58 -14.30 0.32 7.87
C ASP A 58 -14.74 -0.42 6.59
N GLY A 59 -14.89 0.31 5.48
CA GLY A 59 -15.17 -0.26 4.17
C GLY A 59 -13.97 -1.04 3.65
N LEU A 60 -12.78 -0.46 3.75
CA LEU A 60 -11.52 -1.09 3.37
C LEU A 60 -11.30 -2.43 4.08
N VAL A 61 -11.54 -2.49 5.40
CA VAL A 61 -11.47 -3.73 6.19
C VAL A 61 -12.44 -4.79 5.66
N ARG A 62 -13.68 -4.40 5.31
CA ARG A 62 -14.67 -5.35 4.79
C ARG A 62 -14.28 -5.91 3.42
N GLU A 63 -13.69 -5.09 2.55
CA GLU A 63 -13.20 -5.50 1.22
C GLU A 63 -11.98 -6.43 1.33
N THR A 64 -11.14 -6.22 2.34
CA THR A 64 -9.84 -6.89 2.46
C THR A 64 -9.80 -8.00 3.51
N LYS A 65 -10.93 -8.33 4.12
CA LYS A 65 -11.04 -9.34 5.19
C LYS A 65 -10.53 -10.73 4.78
N GLU A 66 -10.59 -11.07 3.49
CA GLU A 66 -10.12 -12.37 2.96
C GLU A 66 -8.70 -12.31 2.41
N VAL A 67 -8.06 -11.13 2.41
CA VAL A 67 -6.71 -10.93 1.91
C VAL A 67 -5.70 -11.13 3.06
N PRO A 68 -4.76 -12.09 2.95
CA PRO A 68 -3.86 -12.42 4.04
C PRO A 68 -2.67 -11.46 4.17
N LEU A 69 -2.37 -10.65 3.15
CA LEU A 69 -1.27 -9.67 3.21
C LEU A 69 -1.73 -8.31 2.70
N VAL A 70 -1.71 -7.29 3.55
CA VAL A 70 -2.04 -5.91 3.18
C VAL A 70 -0.81 -5.02 3.36
N ILE A 71 -0.36 -4.40 2.27
CA ILE A 71 0.85 -3.59 2.21
C ILE A 71 0.46 -2.12 2.04
N PHE A 72 0.75 -1.30 3.03
CA PHE A 72 0.48 0.14 2.98
C PHE A 72 1.70 0.93 2.51
N HIS A 73 1.46 2.00 1.75
CA HIS A 73 2.52 2.95 1.42
C HIS A 73 1.96 4.36 1.17
N CYS A 74 2.84 5.35 1.18
CA CYS A 74 2.54 6.66 0.58
C CYS A 74 3.68 7.06 -0.38
N ALA A 75 3.97 8.36 -0.52
CA ALA A 75 5.11 8.83 -1.31
C ALA A 75 6.45 8.34 -0.73
N LEU A 76 6.70 8.62 0.56
CA LEU A 76 7.94 8.27 1.27
C LEU A 76 7.75 7.25 2.40
N SER A 77 6.50 6.88 2.72
CA SER A 77 6.13 6.01 3.83
C SER A 77 6.67 6.41 5.21
N GLN A 78 6.85 7.72 5.47
CA GLN A 78 7.33 8.23 6.76
C GLN A 78 6.20 8.65 7.72
N VAL A 79 5.04 9.07 7.20
CA VAL A 79 3.93 9.60 8.01
C VAL A 79 2.61 8.93 7.64
N ARG A 80 2.09 9.19 6.43
CA ARG A 80 0.76 8.73 5.99
C ARG A 80 0.66 7.21 5.95
N GLY A 81 1.62 6.53 5.32
CA GLY A 81 1.66 5.06 5.23
C GLY A 81 1.64 4.37 6.61
N PRO A 82 2.58 4.65 7.51
CA PRO A 82 2.60 4.03 8.85
C PRO A 82 1.36 4.34 9.69
N LYS A 83 0.84 5.58 9.59
CA LYS A 83 -0.39 5.98 10.30
C LYS A 83 -1.59 5.18 9.79
N ALA A 84 -1.77 5.09 8.48
CA ALA A 84 -2.88 4.36 7.87
C ALA A 84 -2.81 2.86 8.18
N ALA A 85 -1.64 2.25 8.07
CA ALA A 85 -1.43 0.84 8.40
C ALA A 85 -1.82 0.52 9.85
N ARG A 86 -1.45 1.41 10.79
CA ARG A 86 -1.82 1.27 12.19
C ARG A 86 -3.33 1.38 12.42
N ILE A 87 -3.96 2.43 11.86
CA ILE A 87 -5.41 2.63 11.96
C ILE A 87 -6.13 1.41 11.40
N TYR A 88 -5.73 0.93 10.21
CA TYR A 88 -6.31 -0.25 9.59
C TYR A 88 -6.18 -1.50 10.47
N ALA A 89 -5.00 -1.77 11.02
CA ALA A 89 -4.78 -2.93 11.89
C ALA A 89 -5.64 -2.88 13.17
N GLU A 90 -5.76 -1.70 13.79
CA GLU A 90 -6.60 -1.47 14.97
C GLU A 90 -8.10 -1.62 14.61
N THR A 91 -8.55 -1.02 13.50
CA THR A 91 -9.93 -1.13 13.02
C THR A 91 -10.28 -2.58 12.65
N ARG A 92 -9.43 -3.29 11.91
CA ARG A 92 -9.66 -4.68 11.50
C ARG A 92 -9.88 -5.58 12.71
N LYS A 93 -9.03 -5.45 13.72
CA LYS A 93 -9.17 -6.17 14.99
C LYS A 93 -10.51 -5.90 15.67
N ASN A 94 -10.96 -4.65 15.67
CA ASN A 94 -12.22 -4.25 16.32
C ASN A 94 -13.44 -4.72 15.53
N VAL A 95 -13.44 -4.54 14.20
CA VAL A 95 -14.57 -4.86 13.32
C VAL A 95 -14.79 -6.37 13.20
N LEU A 96 -13.72 -7.16 13.14
CA LEU A 96 -13.81 -8.61 12.96
C LEU A 96 -13.88 -9.38 14.29
N ALA A 97 -13.64 -8.71 15.43
CA ALA A 97 -13.85 -9.23 16.79
C ALA A 97 -13.28 -10.64 17.05
N GLY A 98 -12.18 -11.01 16.39
CA GLY A 98 -11.52 -12.31 16.52
C GLY A 98 -12.00 -13.39 15.55
N ASN A 99 -12.99 -13.12 14.71
CA ASN A 99 -13.37 -13.97 13.58
C ASN A 99 -12.67 -13.50 12.29
N ASP A 100 -11.34 -13.55 12.32
CA ASP A 100 -10.48 -13.10 11.23
C ASP A 100 -9.56 -14.25 10.77
N ILE A 101 -9.14 -14.19 9.51
CA ILE A 101 -8.11 -15.10 8.99
C ILE A 101 -6.73 -14.73 9.57
N PRO A 102 -5.72 -15.60 9.48
CA PRO A 102 -4.34 -15.16 9.65
C PRO A 102 -4.00 -14.10 8.59
N TYR A 103 -3.62 -12.91 9.03
CA TYR A 103 -3.25 -11.80 8.15
C TYR A 103 -1.99 -11.09 8.64
N GLU A 104 -1.32 -10.40 7.73
CA GLU A 104 -0.22 -9.49 8.01
C GLU A 104 -0.51 -8.11 7.43
N VAL A 105 -0.20 -7.07 8.22
CA VAL A 105 -0.19 -5.68 7.77
C VAL A 105 1.24 -5.19 7.79
N VAL A 106 1.74 -4.76 6.64
CA VAL A 106 3.11 -4.28 6.47
C VAL A 106 3.14 -2.92 5.80
N ILE A 107 4.29 -2.26 5.89
CA ILE A 107 4.52 -0.95 5.27
C ILE A 107 5.62 -1.09 4.21
N LEU A 108 5.39 -0.59 3.00
CA LEU A 108 6.46 -0.47 2.01
C LEU A 108 7.40 0.65 2.41
N ARG A 109 8.65 0.30 2.71
CA ARG A 109 9.72 1.22 3.03
C ARG A 109 9.99 2.16 1.85
N ASP A 110 10.25 3.42 2.17
CA ASP A 110 10.57 4.53 1.25
C ASP A 110 9.48 4.88 0.22
N GLY A 111 8.33 4.19 0.28
CA GLY A 111 7.13 4.51 -0.48
C GLY A 111 7.28 4.41 -2.00
N PHE A 112 6.34 5.03 -2.71
CA PHE A 112 6.33 5.00 -4.17
C PHE A 112 7.51 5.74 -4.79
N SER A 113 8.01 6.80 -4.14
CA SER A 113 9.11 7.62 -4.66
C SER A 113 10.36 6.80 -4.94
N GLN A 114 10.73 5.85 -4.07
CA GLN A 114 11.86 4.96 -4.32
C GLN A 114 11.49 3.73 -5.15
N PHE A 115 10.26 3.22 -5.02
CA PHE A 115 9.82 2.08 -5.80
C PHE A 115 9.85 2.39 -7.31
N GLN A 116 9.33 3.55 -7.71
CA GLN A 116 9.29 3.96 -9.12
C GLN A 116 10.69 4.18 -9.71
N VAL A 117 11.66 4.68 -8.93
CA VAL A 117 13.05 4.86 -9.43
C VAL A 117 13.60 3.55 -10.00
N LYS A 118 13.30 2.43 -9.35
CA LYS A 118 13.82 1.12 -9.74
C LYS A 118 12.91 0.38 -10.74
N TYR A 119 11.59 0.55 -10.63
CA TYR A 119 10.63 -0.32 -11.30
C TYR A 119 9.69 0.40 -12.29
N LYS A 120 9.86 1.70 -12.54
CA LYS A 120 9.00 2.47 -13.47
C LYS A 120 8.92 1.88 -14.89
N ASP A 121 9.98 1.23 -15.35
CA ASP A 121 10.06 0.66 -16.70
C ASP A 121 9.48 -0.76 -16.77
N ASP A 122 8.98 -1.29 -15.64
CA ASP A 122 8.40 -2.62 -15.52
C ASP A 122 6.86 -2.54 -15.46
N PRO A 123 6.15 -2.86 -16.57
CA PRO A 123 4.70 -2.76 -16.65
C PRO A 123 3.97 -3.85 -15.83
N GLU A 124 4.68 -4.81 -15.24
CA GLU A 124 4.10 -5.76 -14.29
C GLU A 124 4.07 -5.21 -12.87
N LEU A 125 4.87 -4.18 -12.57
CA LEU A 125 5.04 -3.62 -11.23
C LEU A 125 4.48 -2.20 -11.10
N VAL A 126 4.61 -1.39 -12.14
CA VAL A 126 4.16 0.01 -12.16
C VAL A 126 3.19 0.24 -13.31
N GLU A 127 2.15 1.01 -13.06
CA GLU A 127 1.19 1.47 -14.08
C GLU A 127 0.95 2.98 -13.96
N ASN A 128 0.39 3.57 -15.02
CA ASN A 128 0.08 5.01 -15.11
C ASN A 128 1.28 5.96 -14.85
N TRP A 129 2.51 5.49 -15.08
CA TRP A 129 3.71 6.29 -14.84
C TRP A 129 3.80 7.42 -15.86
N ASP A 130 3.92 8.65 -15.37
CA ASP A 130 4.03 9.84 -16.21
C ASP A 130 5.40 10.50 -16.04
N LYS A 131 6.18 10.48 -17.11
CA LYS A 131 7.53 11.07 -17.14
C LYS A 131 7.53 12.55 -16.81
N ASP A 132 6.50 13.29 -17.18
CA ASP A 132 6.49 14.75 -17.09
C ASP A 132 6.30 15.18 -15.63
N VAL A 133 5.49 14.43 -14.87
CA VAL A 133 5.36 14.59 -13.41
C VAL A 133 6.69 14.37 -12.69
N TRP A 134 7.44 13.33 -13.08
CA TRP A 134 8.71 12.98 -12.44
C TRP A 134 9.93 13.75 -12.99
N ALA A 135 9.82 14.35 -14.17
CA ALA A 135 10.85 15.24 -14.73
C ALA A 135 10.79 16.65 -14.13
N SER A 136 9.60 17.13 -13.75
CA SER A 136 9.42 18.48 -13.21
C SER A 136 9.98 18.70 -11.80
N GLU A 137 10.30 17.63 -11.06
CA GLU A 137 10.90 17.74 -9.72
C GLU A 137 12.41 18.13 -9.76
N TRP A 138 12.99 18.31 -10.96
CA TRP A 138 14.39 18.69 -11.18
C TRP A 138 14.59 19.78 -12.26
N SER A 139 13.69 20.75 -12.39
CA SER A 139 13.92 22.00 -13.15
C SER A 139 13.74 23.25 -12.29
#